data_AF-A0A7I7STD8-F1
#
_entry.id   AF-A0A7I7STD8-F1
#
_cell.length_a   1.000
_cell.length_b   1.000
_cell.length_c   1.000
_cell.angle_alpha   90.00
_cell.angle_beta   90.00
_cell.angle_gamma   90.00
#
_symmetry.space_group_name_H-M   'P 1'
#
loop_
_entity.id
_entity.type
_entity.pdbx_description
1 polymer ?
#
loop_
_entity_poly.entity_id
_entity_poly.type
_entity_poly.pdbx_seq_one_letter_code
_entity_poly.pdbx_strand_id
1 'polypeptide(L)' 'MRLAAATGTRAGREAGYEPDQVPFEIAGVGMFFVKDPDGTAVEFIEFLGAAQTSEELHRGPAH' A
#
# COMPACT_ATOMS: atom_id res chain seq x y z
N MET A 1 -1.18 -0.49 23.84
CA MET A 1 -0.05 0.38 23.45
C MET A 1 0.93 -0.44 22.62
N ARG A 2 0.98 -0.18 21.31
CA ARG A 2 2.16 -0.30 20.42
C ARG A 2 1.71 0.09 19.01
N LEU A 3 2.22 1.23 18.56
CA LEU A 3 2.09 1.77 17.21
C LEU A 3 3.07 0.98 16.33
N ALA A 4 2.59 0.31 15.29
CA ALA A 4 3.44 -0.28 14.26
C ALA A 4 3.17 0.47 12.95
N ALA A 5 4.16 1.20 12.46
CA ALA A 5 4.17 1.74 11.11
C ALA A 5 4.26 0.57 10.14
N ALA A 6 3.24 0.38 9.29
CA ALA A 6 3.14 -0.76 8.40
C ALA A 6 3.43 -0.35 6.96
N THR A 7 4.58 -0.83 6.47
CA THR A 7 4.97 -0.98 5.06
C THR A 7 3.92 -1.88 4.38
N GLY A 8 3.28 -1.37 3.34
CA GLY A 8 1.95 -1.69 2.78
C GLY A 8 1.65 -3.10 2.28
N THR A 9 2.59 -4.05 2.23
CA THR A 9 2.27 -5.49 2.06
C THR A 9 2.01 -6.22 3.39
N ARG A 10 2.43 -5.62 4.52
CA ARG A 10 2.32 -6.23 5.85
C ARG A 10 0.93 -6.04 6.46
N ALA A 11 0.34 -4.85 6.34
CA ALA A 11 -0.89 -4.49 7.05
C ALA A 11 -2.10 -5.36 6.68
N GLY A 12 -2.31 -5.60 5.37
CA GLY A 12 -3.40 -6.46 4.89
C GLY A 12 -3.27 -7.90 5.38
N ARG A 13 -2.07 -8.48 5.25
CA ARG A 13 -1.78 -9.83 5.73
C ARG A 13 -1.86 -9.98 7.25
N GLU A 14 -1.38 -8.99 8.00
CA GLU A 14 -1.53 -8.96 9.46
C GLU A 14 -3.01 -8.85 9.89
N ALA A 15 -3.85 -8.21 9.07
CA ALA A 15 -5.28 -8.14 9.26
C ALA A 15 -6.05 -9.34 8.67
N GLY A 16 -5.37 -10.31 8.06
CA GLY A 16 -5.97 -11.52 7.49
C GLY A 16 -6.55 -11.37 6.08
N TYR A 17 -6.28 -10.26 5.40
CA TYR A 17 -6.68 -10.03 4.01
C TYR A 17 -5.53 -10.39 3.07
N GLU A 18 -5.72 -11.44 2.27
CA GLU A 18 -4.77 -11.81 1.22
C GLU A 18 -5.05 -11.06 -0.08
N PRO A 19 -4.00 -10.65 -0.82
CA PRO A 19 -4.16 -10.09 -2.15
C PRO A 19 -4.86 -11.06 -3.10
N ASP A 20 -5.78 -10.56 -3.92
CA ASP A 20 -6.46 -11.35 -4.96
C ASP A 20 -5.59 -11.54 -6.23
N GLN A 21 -4.47 -10.82 -6.30
CA GLN A 21 -3.45 -10.92 -7.34
C GLN A 21 -2.06 -10.71 -6.75
N VAL A 22 -1.03 -11.13 -7.49
CA VAL A 22 0.36 -10.84 -7.12
C VAL A 22 0.57 -9.32 -7.17
N PRO A 23 1.07 -8.69 -6.09
CA PRO A 23 1.38 -7.27 -6.10
C PRO A 23 2.38 -6.91 -7.20
N PHE A 24 2.21 -5.74 -7.82
CA PHE A 24 3.13 -5.24 -8.84
C PHE A 24 3.45 -3.77 -8.59
N GLU A 25 4.57 -3.31 -9.15
CA GLU A 25 5.02 -1.93 -9.03
C GLU A 25 4.72 -1.15 -10.32
N ILE A 26 4.22 0.08 -10.16
CA ILE A 26 4.13 1.08 -11.23
C ILE A 26 4.70 2.39 -10.70
N ALA A 27 5.74 2.91 -11.37
CA ALA A 27 6.30 4.23 -11.10
C ALA A 27 6.64 4.49 -9.61
N GLY A 28 7.23 3.50 -8.92
CA GLY A 28 7.59 3.61 -7.50
C GLY A 28 6.44 3.40 -6.52
N VAL A 29 5.26 3.01 -7.01
CA VAL A 29 4.09 2.65 -6.21
C VAL A 29 3.82 1.16 -6.33
N GLY A 30 3.79 0.45 -5.20
CA GLY A 30 3.31 -0.93 -5.13
C GLY A 30 1.78 -0.95 -5.09
N MET A 31 1.17 -1.83 -5.87
CA MET A 31 -0.29 -1.91 -6.02
C MET A 31 -0.79 -3.35 -5.89
N PHE A 32 -1.94 -3.53 -5.22
CA PHE A 32 -2.69 -4.78 -5.17
C PHE A 32 -4.14 -4.54 -4.71
N PHE A 33 -5.02 -5.53 -4.90
CA PHE A 33 -6.38 -5.51 -4.36
C PHE A 33 -6.56 -6.60 -3.31
N VAL A 34 -7.45 -6.35 -2.36
CA VAL A 34 -8.01 -7.36 -1.46
C VAL A 34 -9.53 -7.36 -1.58
N LYS A 35 -10.17 -8.45 -1.16
CA LYS A 35 -11.61 -8.48 -0.95
C LYS A 35 -11.92 -8.18 0.51
N ASP A 36 -12.80 -7.22 0.76
CA ASP A 36 -13.35 -7.03 2.10
C ASP A 36 -14.41 -8.11 2.41
N PRO A 37 -14.97 -8.15 3.62
CA PRO A 37 -15.95 -9.19 4.00
C PRO A 37 -17.22 -9.24 3.16
N ASP A 38 -17.61 -8.15 2.49
CA ASP A 38 -18.78 -8.14 1.60
C ASP A 38 -18.44 -8.50 0.15
N GLY A 39 -17.14 -8.70 -0.14
CA GLY A 39 -16.63 -9.06 -1.46
C GLY A 39 -16.28 -7.86 -2.32
N THR A 40 -16.37 -6.64 -1.80
CA THR A 40 -15.95 -5.43 -2.49
C THR A 40 -14.43 -5.44 -2.67
N ALA A 41 -13.97 -5.05 -3.87
CA ALA A 41 -12.56 -4.88 -4.14
C ALA A 41 -12.06 -3.59 -3.51
N VAL A 42 -11.06 -3.69 -2.64
CA VAL A 42 -10.36 -2.55 -2.04
C VAL A 42 -8.96 -2.49 -2.60
N GLU A 43 -8.62 -1.35 -3.21
CA GLU A 43 -7.29 -1.09 -3.74
C GLU A 43 -6.36 -0.59 -2.65
N PHE A 44 -5.16 -1.16 -2.59
CA PHE A 44 -4.08 -0.71 -1.74
C PHE A 44 -2.92 -0.19 -2.59
N ILE A 45 -2.41 0.98 -2.19
CA ILE A 45 -1.22 1.59 -2.75
C ILE A 45 -0.16 1.78 -1.67
N GLU A 46 1.08 1.53 -2.02
CA GLU A 46 2.23 1.74 -1.14
C GLU A 46 3.31 2.55 -1.88
N PHE A 47 3.82 3.60 -1.26
CA PHE A 47 5.02 4.27 -1.75
C PHE A 47 6.25 3.45 -1.35
N LEU A 48 6.97 2.91 -2.34
CA LEU A 48 8.14 2.05 -2.11
C LEU A 48 9.43 2.86 -1.87
N GLY A 49 9.38 4.17 -2.08
CA GLY A 49 10.47 5.11 -1.86
C GLY A 49 10.31 5.92 -0.57
N ALA A 50 11.02 7.05 -0.53
CA ALA A 50 10.94 7.98 0.61
C ALA A 50 9.67 8.86 0.60
N ALA A 51 8.94 8.90 -0.52
CA ALA A 51 7.72 9.67 -0.63
C ALA A 51 6.64 9.13 0.31
N GLN A 52 5.98 10.04 1.02
CA GLN A 52 4.83 9.73 1.87
C GLN A 52 3.51 10.18 1.24
N THR A 53 3.58 10.98 0.18
CA THR A 53 2.45 11.47 -0.58
C THR A 53 2.68 11.36 -2.08
N SER A 54 1.60 11.36 -2.86
CA SER A 54 1.69 11.39 -4.32
C SER A 54 2.34 12.67 -4.85
N GLU A 55 2.26 13.77 -4.09
CA GLU A 55 2.88 15.05 -4.46
C GLU A 55 4.40 14.96 -4.32
N GLU A 56 4.89 14.44 -3.20
CA GLU A 56 6.32 14.16 -3.00
C GLU A 56 6.85 13.15 -4.02
N LEU A 57 6.06 12.13 -4.38
CA LEU A 57 6.45 11.17 -5.42
C LEU A 57 6.62 11.85 -6.79
N HIS A 58 5.72 12.79 -7.11
CA HIS A 58 5.72 13.45 -8.41
C HIS A 58 6.73 14.61 -8.51
N ARG A 59 6.95 15.34 -7.42
CA ARG A 59 7.77 16.56 -7.38
C ARG A 59 9.14 16.36 -6.73
N GLY A 60 9.31 15.29 -5.96
CA GLY A 60 10.43 15.10 -5.03
C GLY A 60 10.08 15.65 -3.63
N PRO A 61 10.82 15.24 -2.58
CA PRO A 61 10.62 15.74 -1.23
C PRO A 61 10.82 17.26 -1.17
N ALA A 62 9.98 17.98 -0.41
CA ALA A 62 10.22 19.38 -0.10
C ALA A 62 11.58 19.50 0.62
N HIS A 63 12.48 20.32 0.05
CA HIS A 63 13.83 20.55 0.55
C HIS A 63 13.86 21.58 1.68
#